data_AF-A0A921B989-F1
#
_entry.id   AF-A0A921B989-F1
#
_cell.length_a   1.000
_cell.length_b   1.000
_cell.length_c   1.000
_cell.angle_alpha   90.00
_cell.angle_beta   90.00
_cell.angle_gamma   90.00
#
_symmetry.space_group_name_H-M   'P 1'
#
loop_
_entity.id
_entity.type
_entity.pdbx_description
1 polymer ?
#
loop_
_entity_poly.entity_id
_entity_poly.type
_entity_poly.pdbx_seq_one_letter_code
_entity_poly.pdbx_strand_id
1 'polypeptide(L)'
;MTFDFYSIELEDRITQGDDISITAGYALLQSLGVPGAGDLTNFRFYVNDFDTTTDGFDIVATYDTEIANGNTSFTFVYSDVETEVDRTGGLIGSGRIDQLEKLLPGKRWNLSAVHNTGDWRVLGRMNWVDEWFTEEWGGGGGYISDMSTIDLEVSRDLGDYTLTFLGLKMLLMTIQIRKREA
;
A
#
# COMPACT_ATOMS: atom_id res chain seq x y z
N MET A 1 12.11 1.70 -21.02
CA MET A 1 12.50 2.02 -19.64
C MET A 1 12.06 3.45 -19.36
N THR A 2 11.42 3.69 -18.22
CA THR A 2 11.11 5.01 -17.70
C THR A 2 11.71 5.17 -16.32
N PHE A 3 11.95 6.42 -15.97
CA PHE A 3 12.45 6.79 -14.66
C PHE A 3 11.82 8.12 -14.30
N ASP A 4 11.05 8.12 -13.23
CA ASP A 4 10.21 9.24 -12.84
C ASP A 4 10.59 9.61 -11.40
N PHE A 5 10.77 10.90 -11.16
CA PHE A 5 10.99 11.46 -9.82
C PHE A 5 9.88 12.43 -9.52
N TYR A 6 9.46 12.48 -8.26
CA TYR A 6 8.47 13.44 -7.81
C TYR A 6 8.76 13.90 -6.39
N SER A 7 8.27 15.11 -6.13
CA SER A 7 8.23 15.74 -4.82
C SER A 7 6.88 16.43 -4.73
N ILE A 8 6.09 16.08 -3.71
CA ILE A 8 4.71 16.54 -3.54
C ILE A 8 4.60 17.16 -2.16
N GLU A 9 4.47 18.48 -2.13
CA GLU A 9 4.23 19.23 -0.90
C GLU A 9 2.73 19.53 -0.75
N LEU A 10 2.18 19.23 0.42
CA LEU A 10 0.81 19.54 0.80
C LEU A 10 0.82 20.37 2.08
N GLU A 11 0.46 21.64 1.95
CA GLU A 11 0.37 22.58 3.06
C GLU A 11 -1.04 22.64 3.66
N ASP A 12 -1.11 23.07 4.92
CA ASP A 12 -2.33 23.34 5.68
C ASP A 12 -3.33 22.18 5.61
N ARG A 13 -2.84 20.95 5.80
CA ARG A 13 -3.67 19.75 5.66
C ARG A 13 -4.75 19.70 6.73
N ILE A 14 -5.98 19.47 6.27
CA ILE A 14 -7.14 19.29 7.15
C ILE A 14 -7.10 17.89 7.76
N THR A 15 -7.17 17.83 9.08
CA THR A 15 -7.29 16.59 9.85
C THR A 15 -8.23 16.77 11.03
N GLN A 16 -8.65 15.66 11.63
CA GLN A 16 -9.20 15.71 12.98
C GLN A 16 -8.03 15.87 13.95
N GLY A 17 -8.12 16.86 14.86
CA GLY A 17 -7.16 17.04 15.95
C GLY A 17 -7.41 16.10 17.12
N ASP A 18 -6.50 16.13 18.09
CA ASP A 18 -6.53 15.29 19.29
C ASP A 18 -7.74 15.59 20.20
N ASP A 19 -8.01 14.64 21.11
CA ASP A 19 -9.06 14.77 22.12
C ASP A 19 -8.78 15.93 23.08
N ILE A 20 -9.71 16.88 23.11
CA ILE A 20 -9.73 17.94 24.11
C ILE A 20 -10.66 17.50 25.25
N SER A 21 -10.05 17.04 26.34
CA SER A 21 -10.77 16.63 27.55
C SER A 21 -11.43 17.82 28.25
N ILE A 22 -12.72 17.71 28.55
CA ILE A 22 -13.42 18.72 29.35
C ILE A 22 -13.17 18.38 30.82
N THR A 23 -12.41 19.22 31.53
CA THR A 23 -12.17 19.04 32.99
C THR A 23 -12.92 20.06 33.85
N ALA A 24 -13.33 21.22 33.29
CA ALA A 24 -13.99 22.29 34.05
C ALA A 24 -15.25 22.92 33.37
N GLY A 25 -15.65 22.44 32.19
CA GLY A 25 -16.71 23.06 31.38
C GLY A 25 -18.13 22.50 31.58
N TYR A 26 -18.28 21.36 32.26
CA TYR A 26 -19.57 20.66 32.37
C TYR A 26 -20.68 21.52 32.97
N ALA A 27 -20.39 22.23 34.06
CA ALA A 27 -21.36 23.08 34.75
C ALA A 27 -21.83 24.27 33.87
N LEU A 28 -20.94 24.79 33.02
CA LEU A 28 -21.27 25.84 32.06
C LEU A 28 -22.10 25.30 30.88
N LEU A 29 -21.75 24.13 30.34
CA LEU A 29 -22.51 23.52 29.24
C LEU A 29 -23.91 23.08 29.68
N GLN A 30 -24.05 22.60 30.92
CA GLN A 30 -25.35 22.31 31.53
C GLN A 30 -26.17 23.58 31.76
N SER A 31 -25.55 24.67 32.24
CA SER A 31 -26.28 25.93 32.47
C SER A 31 -26.71 26.62 31.17
N LEU A 32 -26.01 26.37 30.07
CA LEU A 32 -26.38 26.79 28.71
C LEU A 32 -27.43 25.88 28.05
N GLY A 33 -27.87 24.80 28.72
CA GLY A 33 -28.93 23.92 28.24
C GLY A 33 -28.53 23.00 27.08
N VAL A 34 -27.23 22.73 26.89
CA VAL A 34 -26.74 21.84 25.84
C VAL A 34 -27.19 20.40 26.15
N PRO A 35 -28.04 19.76 25.31
CA PRO A 35 -28.50 18.39 25.55
C PRO A 35 -27.32 17.40 25.54
N GLY A 36 -27.27 16.48 26.51
CA GLY A 36 -26.19 15.49 26.62
C GLY A 36 -24.88 16.03 27.20
N ALA A 37 -24.85 17.28 27.72
CA ALA A 37 -23.65 17.88 28.32
C ALA A 37 -23.01 17.08 29.47
N GLY A 38 -23.77 16.21 30.14
CA GLY A 38 -23.25 15.30 31.16
C GLY A 38 -22.47 14.10 30.61
N ASP A 39 -22.70 13.73 29.34
CA ASP A 39 -22.12 12.54 28.70
C ASP A 39 -20.95 12.90 27.75
N LEU A 40 -20.73 14.19 27.50
CA LEU A 40 -19.69 14.69 26.60
C LEU A 40 -18.35 14.82 27.35
N THR A 41 -17.51 13.79 27.31
CA THR A 41 -16.22 13.81 28.00
C THR A 41 -15.11 14.51 27.21
N ASN A 42 -15.13 14.38 25.88
CA ASN A 42 -14.09 14.86 24.97
C ASN A 42 -14.70 15.55 23.74
N PHE A 43 -13.99 16.52 23.16
CA PHE A 43 -14.29 17.09 21.84
C PHE A 43 -13.08 16.98 20.92
N ARG A 44 -13.35 16.84 19.62
CA ARG A 44 -12.35 16.98 18.55
C ARG A 44 -12.84 17.96 17.51
N PHE A 45 -11.92 18.69 16.89
CA PHE A 45 -12.20 19.64 15.82
C PHE A 45 -11.46 19.23 14.55
N TYR A 46 -11.99 19.64 13.40
CA TYR A 46 -11.20 19.63 12.17
C TYR A 46 -10.29 20.86 12.15
N VAL A 47 -9.01 20.63 11.89
CA VAL A 47 -7.94 21.62 11.99
C VAL A 47 -7.04 21.53 10.76
N ASN A 48 -6.53 22.67 10.31
CA ASN A 48 -5.43 22.77 9.37
C ASN A 48 -4.14 22.84 10.18
N ASP A 49 -3.50 21.70 10.44
CA ASP A 49 -2.49 21.62 11.50
C ASP A 49 -1.10 21.16 11.05
N PHE A 50 -0.98 20.53 9.88
CA PHE A 50 0.31 20.00 9.47
C PHE A 50 0.53 20.08 7.97
N ASP A 51 1.80 20.08 7.60
CA ASP A 51 2.27 20.03 6.21
C ASP A 51 3.02 18.71 6.00
N THR A 52 3.03 18.21 4.77
CA THR A 52 3.82 17.02 4.43
C THR A 52 4.48 17.15 3.08
N THR A 53 5.68 16.60 2.98
CA THR A 53 6.39 16.39 1.74
C THR A 53 6.46 14.89 1.48
N THR A 54 6.02 14.48 0.28
CA THR A 54 6.15 13.12 -0.21
C THR A 54 7.12 13.12 -1.39
N ASP A 55 8.29 12.55 -1.18
CA ASP A 55 9.31 12.37 -2.22
C ASP A 55 9.34 10.92 -2.68
N GLY A 56 9.65 10.72 -3.95
CA GLY A 56 9.83 9.38 -4.44
C GLY A 56 10.33 9.29 -5.87
N PHE A 57 10.62 8.05 -6.25
CA PHE A 57 10.94 7.73 -7.63
C PHE A 57 10.44 6.35 -8.04
N ASP A 58 10.10 6.23 -9.32
CA ASP A 58 9.63 5.01 -9.94
C ASP A 58 10.52 4.62 -11.12
N ILE A 59 10.86 3.33 -11.21
CA ILE A 59 11.57 2.74 -12.33
C ILE A 59 10.66 1.70 -12.97
N VAL A 60 10.44 1.80 -14.28
CA VAL A 60 9.78 0.75 -15.06
C VAL A 60 10.69 0.35 -16.21
N ALA A 61 11.08 -0.91 -16.26
CA ALA A 61 11.90 -1.47 -17.33
C ALA A 61 11.22 -2.69 -17.95
N THR A 62 11.24 -2.74 -19.28
CA THR A 62 10.73 -3.87 -20.05
C THR A 62 11.83 -4.31 -21.01
N TYR A 63 12.03 -5.62 -21.13
CA TYR A 63 13.02 -6.20 -22.00
C TYR A 63 12.47 -7.46 -22.66
N ASP A 64 12.42 -7.45 -24.00
CA ASP A 64 11.95 -8.56 -24.82
C ASP A 64 13.13 -9.26 -25.48
N THR A 65 13.13 -10.59 -25.44
CA THR A 65 14.22 -11.40 -26.00
C THR A 65 13.76 -12.80 -26.35
N GLU A 66 14.49 -13.46 -27.25
CA GLU A 66 14.25 -14.85 -27.62
C GLU A 66 15.07 -15.80 -26.75
N ILE A 67 14.41 -16.77 -26.12
CA ILE A 67 15.03 -17.79 -25.25
C ILE A 67 14.42 -19.14 -25.62
N ALA A 68 15.22 -20.21 -25.73
CA ALA A 68 14.70 -21.58 -25.89
C ALA A 68 13.61 -21.75 -26.98
N ASN A 69 13.81 -21.12 -28.16
CA ASN A 69 12.87 -21.12 -29.29
C ASN A 69 11.50 -20.50 -28.97
N GLY A 70 11.45 -19.58 -28.00
CA GLY A 70 10.26 -18.81 -27.66
C GLY A 70 10.59 -17.36 -27.38
N ASN A 71 9.54 -16.56 -27.19
CA ASN A 71 9.65 -15.14 -26.86
C ASN A 71 9.48 -14.96 -25.35
N THR A 72 10.41 -14.24 -24.73
CA THR A 72 10.36 -13.89 -23.31
C THR A 72 10.30 -12.38 -23.14
N SER A 73 9.27 -11.92 -22.43
CA SER A 73 9.13 -10.53 -22.01
C SER A 73 9.39 -10.43 -20.50
N PHE A 74 10.41 -9.67 -20.13
CA PHE A 74 10.70 -9.32 -18.74
C PHE A 74 10.14 -7.93 -18.43
N THR A 75 9.49 -7.78 -17.28
CA THR A 75 9.09 -6.47 -16.74
C THR A 75 9.58 -6.33 -15.31
N PHE A 76 10.31 -5.26 -15.05
CA PHE A 76 10.76 -4.86 -13.73
C PHE A 76 10.15 -3.52 -13.35
N VAL A 77 9.60 -3.44 -12.15
CA VAL A 77 9.05 -2.23 -11.54
C VAL A 77 9.67 -2.07 -10.16
N TYR A 78 10.15 -0.86 -9.86
CA TYR A 78 10.65 -0.48 -8.55
C TYR A 78 10.08 0.88 -8.17
N SER A 79 9.70 1.05 -6.90
CA SER A 79 9.16 2.28 -6.34
C SER A 79 9.79 2.52 -4.98
N ASP A 80 10.26 3.75 -4.76
CA ASP A 80 10.79 4.26 -3.49
C ASP A 80 10.02 5.53 -3.15
N VAL A 81 9.33 5.53 -2.00
CA VAL A 81 8.44 6.61 -1.60
C VAL A 81 8.62 6.86 -0.11
N GLU A 82 8.85 8.11 0.25
CA GLU A 82 8.98 8.55 1.64
C GLU A 82 8.03 9.73 1.85
N THR A 83 7.40 9.80 3.03
CA THR A 83 6.54 10.92 3.40
C THR A 83 6.96 11.40 4.77
N GLU A 84 7.23 12.70 4.88
CA GLU A 84 7.63 13.34 6.13
C GLU A 84 6.59 14.40 6.53
N VAL A 85 6.37 14.57 7.83
CA VAL A 85 5.60 15.69 8.38
C VAL A 85 6.56 16.84 8.68
N ASP A 86 6.58 17.83 7.79
CA ASP A 86 7.53 18.95 7.86
C ASP A 86 7.22 19.94 8.99
N ARG A 87 5.93 20.12 9.27
CA ARG A 87 5.41 21.06 10.27
C ARG A 87 4.19 20.47 10.96
N THR A 88 4.05 20.75 12.25
CA THR A 88 2.80 20.58 12.99
C THR A 88 2.52 21.82 13.87
N GLY A 89 1.24 22.20 14.00
CA GLY A 89 0.76 23.17 14.97
C GLY A 89 0.53 22.59 16.38
N GLY A 90 0.81 21.29 16.56
CA GLY A 90 0.71 20.59 17.84
C GLY A 90 -0.69 20.10 18.19
N LEU A 91 -1.61 20.07 17.22
CA LEU A 91 -2.97 19.55 17.40
C LEU A 91 -3.10 18.09 16.94
N ILE A 92 -2.03 17.51 16.39
CA ILE A 92 -1.88 16.08 16.15
C ILE A 92 -0.79 15.46 17.04
N GLY A 93 -1.07 14.32 17.64
CA GLY A 93 -0.11 13.58 18.46
C GLY A 93 0.97 12.84 17.66
N SER A 94 2.06 12.44 18.33
CA SER A 94 3.19 11.74 17.70
C SER A 94 2.80 10.41 17.05
N GLY A 95 1.85 9.66 17.63
CA GLY A 95 1.35 8.43 17.01
C GLY A 95 0.66 8.68 15.67
N ARG A 96 -0.01 9.84 15.52
CA ARG A 96 -0.59 10.23 14.23
C ARG A 96 0.49 10.59 13.21
N ILE A 97 1.56 11.26 13.64
CA ILE A 97 2.73 11.54 12.80
C ILE A 97 3.35 10.23 12.31
N ASP A 98 3.61 9.27 13.22
CA ASP A 98 4.15 7.96 12.85
C ASP A 98 3.28 7.23 11.81
N GLN A 99 1.94 7.32 11.93
CA GLN A 99 1.04 6.77 10.92
C GLN A 99 1.13 7.47 9.56
N LEU A 100 1.32 8.79 9.55
CA LEU A 100 1.41 9.56 8.31
C LEU A 100 2.69 9.22 7.55
N GLU A 101 3.78 8.95 8.27
CA GLU A 101 5.10 8.73 7.69
C GLU A 101 5.39 7.24 7.40
N LYS A 102 4.94 6.32 8.25
CA LYS A 102 5.49 4.94 8.30
C LYS A 102 4.47 3.83 8.03
N LEU A 103 3.19 4.16 7.88
CA LEU A 103 2.12 3.16 7.76
C LEU A 103 2.13 2.45 6.40
N LEU A 104 2.80 3.02 5.40
CA LEU A 104 2.98 2.42 4.08
C LEU A 104 4.44 1.99 3.90
N PRO A 105 4.69 0.81 3.30
CA PRO A 105 6.04 0.40 2.93
C PRO A 105 6.66 1.40 1.95
N GLY A 106 7.85 1.90 2.29
CA GLY A 106 8.54 2.90 1.48
C GLY A 106 9.08 2.33 0.17
N LYS A 107 9.58 1.08 0.19
CA LYS A 107 10.19 0.44 -0.99
C LYS A 107 9.40 -0.77 -1.43
N ARG A 108 9.22 -0.91 -2.74
CA ARG A 108 8.54 -2.08 -3.34
C ARG A 108 9.11 -2.38 -4.71
N TRP A 109 9.20 -3.66 -5.06
CA TRP A 109 9.57 -4.05 -6.41
C TRP A 109 8.82 -5.29 -6.89
N ASN A 110 8.65 -5.36 -8.22
CA ASN A 110 8.09 -6.48 -8.94
C ASN A 110 9.03 -6.85 -10.09
N LEU A 111 9.32 -8.13 -10.23
CA LEU A 111 9.95 -8.70 -11.41
C LEU A 111 9.03 -9.76 -11.99
N SER A 112 8.73 -9.67 -13.28
CA SER A 112 7.94 -10.65 -13.99
C SER A 112 8.60 -11.08 -15.29
N ALA A 113 8.36 -12.33 -15.67
CA ALA A 113 8.77 -12.90 -16.94
C ALA A 113 7.61 -13.68 -17.54
N VAL A 114 7.24 -13.35 -18.78
CA VAL A 114 6.29 -14.12 -19.59
C VAL A 114 7.04 -14.75 -20.73
N HIS A 115 7.08 -16.08 -20.77
CA HIS A 115 7.71 -16.85 -21.82
C HIS A 115 6.65 -17.62 -22.62
N ASN A 116 6.67 -17.45 -23.95
CA ASN A 116 5.77 -18.15 -24.87
C ASN A 116 6.60 -19.01 -25.82
N THR A 117 6.33 -20.32 -25.89
CA THR A 117 7.02 -21.27 -26.78
C THR A 117 6.05 -22.35 -27.27
N GLY A 118 5.84 -22.42 -28.58
CA GLY A 118 4.79 -23.24 -29.17
C GLY A 118 3.43 -22.96 -28.53
N ASP A 119 2.77 -24.02 -28.06
CA ASP A 119 1.46 -23.92 -27.39
C ASP A 119 1.57 -23.58 -25.89
N TRP A 120 2.77 -23.35 -25.37
CA TRP A 120 3.00 -23.12 -23.94
C TRP A 120 3.19 -21.65 -23.62
N ARG A 121 2.66 -21.24 -22.48
CA ARG A 121 2.94 -19.96 -21.82
C ARG A 121 3.33 -20.20 -20.37
N VAL A 122 4.47 -19.65 -19.97
CA VAL A 122 4.95 -19.67 -18.59
C VAL A 122 5.03 -18.22 -18.08
N LEU A 123 4.44 -17.95 -16.93
CA LEU A 123 4.55 -16.68 -16.22
C LEU A 123 5.22 -16.93 -14.86
N GLY A 124 6.34 -16.27 -14.62
CA GLY A 124 6.94 -16.16 -13.30
C GLY A 124 6.85 -14.73 -12.78
N ARG A 125 6.52 -14.54 -11.50
CA ARG A 125 6.54 -13.24 -10.85
C ARG A 125 7.17 -13.34 -9.46
N MET A 126 7.96 -12.33 -9.12
CA MET A 126 8.50 -12.12 -7.79
C MET A 126 8.11 -10.71 -7.35
N ASN A 127 7.60 -10.58 -6.14
CA ASN A 127 7.31 -9.29 -5.54
C ASN A 127 8.04 -9.20 -4.20
N TRP A 128 8.48 -8.01 -3.86
CA TRP A 128 8.98 -7.68 -2.53
C TRP A 128 8.42 -6.34 -2.09
N VAL A 129 8.15 -6.24 -0.80
CA VAL A 129 7.64 -5.05 -0.12
C VAL A 129 8.45 -4.89 1.16
N ASP A 130 8.95 -3.69 1.41
CA ASP A 130 9.73 -3.36 2.61
C ASP A 130 8.91 -3.51 3.89
N GLU A 131 9.58 -3.39 5.04
CA GLU A 131 8.89 -3.29 6.32
C GLU A 131 8.00 -2.04 6.41
N TRP A 132 6.97 -2.12 7.24
CA TRP A 132 6.11 -0.96 7.53
C TRP A 132 5.55 -1.01 8.94
N PHE A 133 5.20 0.17 9.46
CA PHE A 133 4.64 0.30 10.79
C PHE A 133 3.15 -0.06 10.81
N THR A 134 2.72 -0.75 11.85
CA THR A 134 1.32 -0.95 12.19
C THR A 134 1.06 -0.46 13.60
N GLU A 135 -0.02 0.29 13.77
CA GLU A 135 -0.52 0.68 15.08
C GLU A 135 -1.25 -0.51 15.72
N GLU A 136 -1.06 -0.70 17.02
CA GLU A 136 -1.86 -1.59 17.85
C GLU A 136 -2.80 -0.77 18.75
N TRP A 137 -4.02 -1.28 18.96
CA TRP A 137 -4.98 -0.66 19.88
C TRP A 137 -4.38 -0.52 21.28
N GLY A 138 -4.31 0.72 21.79
CA GLY A 138 -3.79 1.02 23.13
C GLY A 138 -2.49 1.83 23.18
N GLY A 139 -2.05 2.40 22.04
CA GLY A 139 -0.90 3.32 21.99
C GLY A 139 0.46 2.63 21.83
N GLY A 140 0.45 1.36 21.44
CA GLY A 140 1.61 0.62 20.97
C GLY A 140 1.64 0.53 19.44
N GLY A 141 2.74 0.03 18.91
CA GLY A 141 2.86 -0.31 17.50
C GLY A 141 4.12 -1.14 17.25
N GLY A 142 4.16 -1.75 16.08
CA GLY A 142 5.25 -2.63 15.68
C GLY A 142 5.52 -2.54 14.20
N TYR A 143 6.64 -3.10 13.78
CA TYR A 143 6.96 -3.24 12.38
C TYR A 143 6.51 -4.61 11.90
N ILE A 144 5.78 -4.61 10.80
CA ILE A 144 5.63 -5.79 9.98
C ILE A 144 6.89 -5.88 9.13
N SER A 145 7.63 -6.99 9.28
CA SER A 145 8.86 -7.23 8.51
C SER A 145 8.59 -7.26 7.00
N ASP A 146 9.65 -7.05 6.24
CA ASP A 146 9.63 -7.14 4.78
C ASP A 146 9.07 -8.49 4.31
N MET A 147 8.41 -8.46 3.14
CA MET A 147 7.72 -9.61 2.60
C MET A 147 8.10 -9.85 1.15
N SER A 148 8.30 -11.13 0.81
CA SER A 148 8.48 -11.58 -0.57
C SER A 148 7.38 -12.56 -0.98
N THR A 149 6.89 -12.45 -2.21
CA THR A 149 6.00 -13.45 -2.82
C THR A 149 6.55 -13.92 -4.15
N ILE A 150 6.28 -15.18 -4.47
CA ILE A 150 6.65 -15.78 -5.76
C ILE A 150 5.40 -16.47 -6.32
N ASP A 151 5.09 -16.14 -7.57
CA ASP A 151 3.99 -16.72 -8.33
C ASP A 151 4.54 -17.39 -9.58
N LEU A 152 4.05 -18.61 -9.85
CA LEU A 152 4.32 -19.34 -11.09
C LEU A 152 2.99 -19.78 -11.72
N GLU A 153 2.84 -19.54 -13.01
CA GLU A 153 1.73 -20.01 -13.82
C GLU A 153 2.26 -20.70 -15.07
N VAL A 154 1.72 -21.87 -15.39
CA VAL A 154 2.00 -22.58 -16.64
C VAL A 154 0.68 -22.86 -17.33
N SER A 155 0.56 -22.41 -18.58
CA SER A 155 -0.61 -22.61 -19.42
C SER A 155 -0.22 -23.32 -20.71
N ARG A 156 -1.10 -24.18 -21.22
CA ARG A 156 -0.97 -24.82 -22.53
C ARG A 156 -2.24 -24.64 -23.35
N ASP A 157 -2.09 -24.20 -24.59
CA ASP A 157 -3.13 -24.19 -25.61
C ASP A 157 -3.31 -25.60 -26.20
N LEU A 158 -4.56 -26.05 -26.29
CA LEU A 158 -4.97 -27.33 -26.88
C LEU A 158 -5.98 -27.12 -28.02
N GLY A 159 -6.04 -25.90 -28.58
CA GLY A 159 -6.99 -25.49 -29.61
C GLY A 159 -8.29 -24.97 -29.02
N ASP A 160 -9.22 -25.88 -28.73
CA ASP A 160 -10.55 -25.54 -28.18
C ASP A 160 -10.53 -25.29 -26.66
N TYR A 161 -9.43 -25.67 -25.99
CA TYR A 161 -9.28 -25.66 -24.55
C TYR A 161 -7.93 -25.06 -24.13
N THR A 162 -7.92 -24.40 -22.98
CA THR A 162 -6.68 -24.00 -22.30
C THR A 162 -6.60 -24.69 -20.95
N LEU A 163 -5.45 -25.29 -20.66
CA LEU A 163 -5.14 -25.89 -19.37
C LEU A 163 -4.15 -24.98 -18.62
N THR A 164 -4.50 -24.57 -17.39
CA THR A 164 -3.68 -23.66 -16.57
C THR A 164 -3.38 -24.28 -15.20
N PHE A 165 -2.11 -24.24 -14.82
CA PHE A 165 -1.60 -24.62 -13.51
C PHE A 165 -1.06 -23.39 -12.78
N LEU A 166 -1.52 -23.18 -11.54
CA LEU A 166 -1.11 -22.07 -10.69
C LEU A 166 -0.36 -22.59 -9.46
N GLY A 167 0.86 -22.10 -9.26
CA GLY A 167 1.66 -22.28 -8.05
C GLY A 167 1.86 -20.94 -7.35
N LEU A 168 1.15 -20.71 -6.25
CA LEU A 168 1.41 -19.61 -5.31
C LEU A 168 2.17 -20.13 -4.09
N LYS A 169 3.10 -19.34 -3.57
CA LYS A 169 3.52 -19.47 -2.17
C LYS A 169 2.95 -18.33 -1.32
N MET A 170 1.69 -18.53 -0.90
CA MET A 170 1.16 -18.12 0.41
C MET A 170 -0.12 -18.90 0.79
N LEU A 171 -0.91 -19.43 -0.17
CA LEU A 171 -1.85 -20.54 0.06
C LEU A 171 -2.41 -21.06 -1.29
N LEU A 172 -2.57 -22.38 -1.40
CA LEU A 172 -3.36 -23.13 -2.39
C LEU A 172 -2.86 -23.20 -3.85
N MET A 173 -2.57 -24.43 -4.29
CA MET A 173 -2.42 -24.81 -5.71
C MET A 173 -3.81 -25.03 -6.32
N THR A 174 -4.11 -24.41 -7.46
CA THR A 174 -5.40 -24.55 -8.16
C THR A 174 -5.18 -24.92 -9.62
N ILE A 175 -5.95 -25.89 -10.12
CA ILE A 175 -5.97 -26.30 -11.54
C ILE A 175 -7.27 -25.77 -12.15
N GLN A 176 -7.20 -25.13 -13.31
CA GLN A 176 -8.37 -24.62 -14.03
C GLN A 176 -8.34 -25.11 -15.50
N ILE A 177 -9.51 -25.51 -15.99
CA ILE A 177 -9.75 -25.88 -17.40
C ILE A 177 -10.82 -24.94 -17.93
N ARG A 178 -10.52 -24.20 -19.01
CA ARG A 178 -11.48 -23.29 -19.64
C ARG A 178 -11.70 -23.68 -21.10
N LYS A 179 -12.98 -23.75 -21.51
CA LYS A 179 -13.39 -23.91 -22.91
C LYS A 179 -13.47 -22.52 -23.55
N ARG A 180 -13.01 -22.37 -24.79
CA ARG A 180 -13.28 -21.14 -25.56
C ARG A 180 -14.76 -21.08 -25.94
N GLU A 181 -15.42 -19.99 -25.58
CA GLU A 181 -16.71 -19.64 -26.20
C GLU A 181 -16.43 -18.92 -27.52
N ALA A 182 -17.20 -19.28 -28.55
CA ALA A 182 -17.03 -18.85 -29.93
C ALA A 182 -17.42 -17.38 -30.14
#